data_AF-A0A523P211-F1
#
_entry.id   AF-A0A523P211-F1
#
_cell.length_a   1.000
_cell.length_b   1.000
_cell.length_c   1.000
_cell.angle_alpha   90.00
_cell.angle_beta   90.00
_cell.angle_gamma   90.00
#
_symmetry.space_group_name_H-M   'P 1'
#
loop_
_entity.id
_entity.type
_entity.pdbx_description
1 polymer ?
#
loop_
_entity_poly.entity_id
_entity_poly.type
_entity_poly.pdbx_seq_one_letter_code
_entity_poly.pdbx_strand_id
1 'polypeptide(L)'
;MSSLGDTLRRNNGDGRRRAGISMYQKAFAKTEEVCRQVAAGNLEARITEIEEFGELIGFLDSINNVLDLTDAFVRESGASLEYASQGKYYRPFLETGMLGDYGRGASLINQARDSMQEMEKSAASARIQVADELEQAVSSVVGNIAATAEEMNVAALEMSDEATAAHQQSISVAGAAEQ
;
A
#
# COMPACT_ATOMS: atom_id res chain seq x y z
N MET A 1 31.02 -72.84 -21.38
CA MET A 1 30.04 -72.22 -20.46
C MET A 1 30.38 -70.76 -20.07
N SER A 2 31.47 -70.14 -20.58
CA SER A 2 31.86 -68.76 -20.20
C SER A 2 31.06 -67.64 -20.91
N SER A 3 30.54 -67.89 -22.13
CA SER A 3 29.87 -66.85 -22.97
C SER A 3 28.48 -66.42 -22.47
N LEU A 4 27.72 -67.30 -21.81
CA LEU A 4 26.36 -66.97 -21.33
C LEU A 4 26.37 -66.03 -20.10
N GLY A 5 27.35 -66.20 -19.20
CA GLY A 5 27.46 -65.38 -17.98
C GLY A 5 27.85 -63.93 -18.27
N ASP A 6 28.67 -63.71 -19.30
CA ASP A 6 29.11 -62.37 -19.72
C ASP A 6 28.01 -61.60 -20.48
N THR A 7 27.20 -62.33 -21.25
CA THR A 7 26.04 -61.77 -21.96
C THR A 7 24.92 -61.38 -20.99
N LEU A 8 24.64 -62.19 -19.96
CA LEU A 8 23.66 -61.88 -18.91
C LEU A 8 24.09 -60.70 -18.02
N ARG A 9 25.40 -60.57 -17.72
CA ARG A 9 25.94 -59.42 -16.99
C ARG A 9 25.86 -58.12 -17.80
N ARG A 10 26.16 -58.16 -19.10
CA ARG A 10 25.98 -56.99 -19.99
C ARG A 10 24.51 -56.57 -20.12
N ASN A 11 23.60 -57.53 -20.29
CA ASN A 11 22.17 -57.25 -20.45
C ASN A 11 21.53 -56.64 -19.18
N ASN A 12 21.96 -57.10 -17.98
CA ASN A 12 21.53 -56.51 -16.71
C ASN A 12 22.09 -55.10 -16.48
N GLY A 13 23.28 -54.78 -16.99
CA GLY A 13 23.86 -53.43 -16.93
C GLY A 13 23.11 -52.42 -17.81
N ASP A 14 22.73 -52.83 -19.01
CA ASP A 14 21.98 -51.98 -19.95
C ASP A 14 20.53 -51.76 -19.53
N GLY A 15 19.89 -52.75 -18.90
CA GLY A 15 18.56 -52.62 -18.30
C GLY A 15 18.51 -51.57 -17.17
N ARG A 16 19.49 -51.59 -16.25
CA ARG A 16 19.59 -50.59 -15.17
C ARG A 16 19.89 -49.19 -15.70
N ARG A 17 20.76 -49.06 -16.70
CA ARG A 17 21.04 -47.77 -17.36
C ARG A 17 19.81 -47.19 -18.04
N ARG A 18 19.05 -48.01 -18.78
CA ARG A 18 17.79 -47.58 -19.41
C ARG A 18 16.72 -47.17 -18.39
N ALA A 19 16.59 -47.92 -17.30
CA ALA A 19 15.68 -47.60 -16.21
C ALA A 19 16.04 -46.26 -15.54
N GLY A 20 17.34 -46.03 -15.28
CA GLY A 20 17.84 -44.75 -14.78
C GLY A 20 17.47 -43.59 -15.71
N ILE A 21 17.81 -43.69 -17.01
CA ILE A 21 17.49 -42.64 -18.00
C ILE A 21 15.99 -42.33 -18.04
N SER A 22 15.13 -43.34 -17.97
CA SER A 22 13.67 -43.16 -17.93
C SER A 22 13.20 -42.39 -16.70
N MET A 23 13.82 -42.63 -15.53
CA MET A 23 13.53 -41.89 -14.29
C MET A 23 13.90 -40.41 -14.41
N TYR A 24 15.08 -40.08 -14.93
CA TYR A 24 15.49 -38.69 -15.18
C TYR A 24 14.57 -37.99 -16.18
N GLN A 25 14.18 -38.67 -17.26
CA GLN A 25 13.25 -38.12 -18.26
C GLN A 25 11.89 -37.77 -17.65
N LYS A 26 11.34 -38.66 -16.82
CA LYS A 26 10.08 -38.40 -16.12
C LYS A 26 10.20 -37.22 -15.14
N ALA A 27 11.30 -37.16 -14.38
CA ALA A 27 11.54 -36.08 -13.43
C ALA A 27 11.58 -34.72 -14.15
N PHE A 28 12.34 -34.61 -15.24
CA PHE A 28 12.43 -33.38 -16.01
C PHE A 28 11.10 -33.00 -16.68
N ALA A 29 10.36 -33.96 -17.22
CA ALA A 29 9.04 -33.69 -17.79
C ALA A 29 8.07 -33.12 -16.73
N LYS A 30 8.08 -33.69 -15.52
CA LYS A 30 7.23 -33.22 -14.41
C LYS A 30 7.66 -31.84 -13.93
N THR A 31 8.96 -31.57 -13.81
CA THR A 31 9.50 -30.24 -13.50
C THR A 31 9.09 -29.21 -14.56
N GLU A 32 9.26 -29.52 -15.85
CA GLU A 32 8.89 -28.62 -16.94
C GLU A 32 7.39 -28.27 -16.92
N GLU A 33 6.54 -29.26 -16.68
CA GLU A 33 5.11 -29.05 -16.54
C GLU A 33 4.78 -28.08 -15.39
N VAL A 34 5.34 -28.31 -14.21
CA VAL A 34 5.12 -27.44 -13.04
C VAL A 34 5.67 -26.03 -13.30
N CYS A 35 6.86 -25.90 -13.85
CA CYS A 35 7.43 -24.59 -14.20
C CYS A 35 6.55 -23.82 -15.19
N ARG A 36 5.95 -24.49 -16.19
CA ARG A 36 5.02 -23.85 -17.13
C ARG A 36 3.74 -23.37 -16.42
N GLN A 37 3.21 -24.15 -15.49
CA GLN A 37 2.03 -23.73 -14.70
C GLN A 37 2.34 -22.52 -13.81
N VAL A 38 3.47 -22.56 -13.11
CA VAL A 38 3.95 -21.44 -12.28
C VAL A 38 4.16 -20.19 -13.11
N ALA A 39 4.79 -20.31 -14.28
CA ALA A 39 4.98 -19.19 -15.20
C ALA A 39 3.66 -18.61 -15.73
N ALA A 40 2.60 -19.42 -15.80
CA ALA A 40 1.25 -18.97 -16.13
C ALA A 40 0.48 -18.38 -14.92
N GLY A 41 1.10 -18.30 -13.75
CA GLY A 41 0.53 -17.71 -12.53
C GLY A 41 -0.08 -18.72 -11.55
N ASN A 42 -0.03 -20.03 -11.83
CA ASN A 42 -0.47 -21.05 -10.88
C ASN A 42 0.64 -21.37 -9.87
N LEU A 43 0.75 -20.57 -8.81
CA LEU A 43 1.74 -20.75 -7.74
C LEU A 43 1.40 -21.88 -6.76
N GLU A 44 0.26 -22.57 -6.93
CA GLU A 44 -0.10 -23.76 -6.15
C GLU A 44 0.42 -25.06 -6.80
N ALA A 45 0.95 -24.99 -8.04
CA ALA A 45 1.48 -26.16 -8.72
C ALA A 45 2.73 -26.70 -8.00
N ARG A 46 2.76 -28.02 -7.73
CA ARG A 46 3.86 -28.69 -7.04
C ARG A 46 4.28 -29.98 -7.74
N ILE A 47 5.56 -30.30 -7.63
CA ILE A 47 6.07 -31.61 -8.03
C ILE A 47 5.71 -32.59 -6.89
N THR A 48 4.71 -33.43 -7.13
CA THR A 48 4.26 -34.47 -6.18
C THR A 48 4.96 -35.81 -6.40
N GLU A 49 4.72 -36.80 -5.53
CA GLU A 49 5.21 -38.19 -5.70
C GLU A 49 6.72 -38.26 -5.95
N ILE A 50 7.48 -37.41 -5.24
CA ILE A 50 8.92 -37.27 -5.46
C ILE A 50 9.69 -38.51 -5.01
N GLU A 51 9.12 -39.30 -4.10
CA GLU A 51 9.71 -40.51 -3.52
C GLU A 51 10.03 -41.58 -4.56
N GLU A 52 9.32 -41.57 -5.69
CA GLU A 52 9.55 -42.51 -6.80
C GLU A 52 10.84 -42.24 -7.58
N PHE A 53 11.45 -41.06 -7.40
CA PHE A 53 12.60 -40.60 -8.19
C PHE A 53 13.95 -40.83 -7.51
N GLY A 54 13.99 -41.52 -6.36
CA GLY A 54 15.22 -41.97 -5.71
C GLY A 54 16.22 -40.83 -5.45
N GLU A 55 17.37 -40.86 -6.13
CA GLU A 55 18.43 -39.84 -5.94
C GLU A 55 18.03 -38.42 -6.38
N LEU A 56 16.96 -38.28 -7.16
CA LEU A 56 16.46 -36.97 -7.62
C LEU A 56 15.54 -36.28 -6.62
N ILE A 57 15.16 -36.93 -5.50
CA ILE A 57 14.28 -36.35 -4.48
C ILE A 57 14.79 -34.96 -4.05
N GLY A 58 16.07 -34.82 -3.75
CA GLY A 58 16.65 -33.54 -3.31
C GLY A 58 16.60 -32.43 -4.36
N PHE A 59 16.67 -32.79 -5.65
CA PHE A 59 16.51 -31.84 -6.76
C PHE A 59 15.07 -31.35 -6.86
N LEU A 60 14.10 -32.27 -6.82
CA LEU A 60 12.67 -31.94 -6.91
C LEU A 60 12.20 -31.14 -5.68
N ASP A 61 12.69 -31.51 -4.49
CA ASP A 61 12.42 -30.80 -3.24
C ASP A 61 12.98 -29.37 -3.27
N SER A 62 14.20 -29.19 -3.79
CA SER A 62 14.80 -27.86 -3.96
C SER A 62 13.98 -26.97 -4.89
N ILE A 63 13.38 -27.53 -5.95
CA ILE A 63 12.48 -26.80 -6.84
C ILE A 63 11.21 -26.39 -6.10
N ASN A 64 10.53 -27.34 -5.43
CA ASN A 64 9.33 -27.04 -4.64
C ASN A 64 9.59 -25.95 -3.60
N ASN A 65 10.72 -25.99 -2.89
CA ASN A 65 11.08 -24.97 -1.91
C ASN A 65 11.21 -23.56 -2.53
N VAL A 66 11.77 -23.43 -3.74
CA VAL A 66 11.79 -22.15 -4.45
C VAL A 66 10.37 -21.68 -4.82
N LEU A 67 9.50 -22.61 -5.22
CA LEU A 67 8.10 -22.31 -5.52
C LEU A 67 7.32 -21.88 -4.28
N ASP A 68 7.54 -22.54 -3.13
CA ASP A 68 6.92 -22.20 -1.85
C ASP A 68 7.33 -20.80 -1.38
N LEU A 69 8.62 -20.46 -1.49
CA LEU A 69 9.09 -19.11 -1.19
C LEU A 69 8.49 -18.06 -2.13
N THR A 70 8.37 -18.38 -3.42
CA THR A 70 7.77 -17.49 -4.41
C THR A 70 6.29 -17.27 -4.13
N ASP A 71 5.53 -18.34 -3.85
CA ASP A 71 4.12 -18.27 -3.47
C ASP A 71 3.92 -17.43 -2.21
N ALA A 72 4.63 -17.78 -1.13
CA ALA A 72 4.53 -17.05 0.13
C ALA A 72 4.89 -15.57 -0.05
N PHE A 73 5.92 -15.25 -0.84
CA PHE A 73 6.28 -13.88 -1.13
C PHE A 73 5.17 -13.11 -1.86
N VAL A 74 4.59 -13.68 -2.92
CA VAL A 74 3.51 -13.05 -3.67
C VAL A 74 2.26 -12.88 -2.80
N ARG A 75 1.90 -13.91 -2.05
CA ARG A 75 0.72 -13.93 -1.16
C ARG A 75 0.84 -12.90 -0.02
N GLU A 76 1.98 -12.86 0.67
CA GLU A 76 2.20 -11.89 1.75
C GLU A 76 2.34 -10.45 1.22
N SER A 77 2.99 -10.27 0.05
CA SER A 77 3.04 -8.96 -0.62
C SER A 77 1.64 -8.45 -0.94
N GLY A 78 0.81 -9.29 -1.58
CA GLY A 78 -0.56 -8.94 -1.93
C GLY A 78 -1.38 -8.56 -0.71
N ALA A 79 -1.34 -9.38 0.35
CA ALA A 79 -2.13 -9.13 1.56
C ALA A 79 -1.67 -7.87 2.32
N SER A 80 -0.37 -7.61 2.42
CA SER A 80 0.14 -6.40 3.09
C SER A 80 -0.21 -5.13 2.30
N LEU A 81 -0.03 -5.17 0.97
CA LEU A 81 -0.31 -4.02 0.10
C LEU A 81 -1.80 -3.74 -0.06
N GLU A 82 -2.65 -4.77 -0.11
CA GLU A 82 -4.11 -4.59 -0.14
C GLU A 82 -4.60 -3.83 1.10
N TYR A 83 -4.10 -4.20 2.29
CA TYR A 83 -4.43 -3.49 3.53
C TYR A 83 -3.91 -2.06 3.51
N ALA A 84 -2.65 -1.85 3.12
CA ALA A 84 -2.07 -0.52 3.01
C ALA A 84 -2.86 0.38 2.03
N SER A 85 -3.33 -0.16 0.91
CA SER A 85 -4.14 0.57 -0.08
C SER A 85 -5.49 1.05 0.47
N GLN A 86 -6.00 0.39 1.52
CA GLN A 86 -7.22 0.76 2.24
C GLN A 86 -6.93 1.68 3.45
N GLY A 87 -5.71 2.21 3.57
CA GLY A 87 -5.27 3.00 4.74
C GLY A 87 -5.08 2.18 6.01
N LYS A 88 -5.06 0.84 5.92
CA LYS A 88 -4.91 -0.08 7.05
C LYS A 88 -3.46 -0.56 7.14
N TYR A 89 -2.65 0.08 7.98
CA TYR A 89 -1.21 -0.19 8.05
C TYR A 89 -0.79 -1.23 9.10
N TYR A 90 -1.74 -1.90 9.75
CA TYR A 90 -1.45 -2.85 10.83
C TYR A 90 -1.04 -4.26 10.35
N ARG A 91 -1.15 -4.54 9.04
CA ARG A 91 -0.78 -5.85 8.47
C ARG A 91 0.58 -5.77 7.76
N PRO A 92 1.67 -6.16 8.43
CA PRO A 92 2.95 -6.26 7.77
C PRO A 92 3.09 -7.51 6.91
N PHE A 93 4.02 -7.45 5.98
CA PHE A 93 4.57 -8.64 5.34
C PHE A 93 5.28 -9.46 6.44
N LEU A 94 5.00 -10.76 6.51
CA LEU A 94 5.66 -11.70 7.43
C LEU A 94 7.04 -12.11 6.93
N GLU A 95 8.09 -11.56 7.53
CA GLU A 95 9.48 -11.81 7.10
C GLU A 95 10.04 -13.18 7.51
N THR A 96 9.39 -13.88 8.45
CA THR A 96 9.83 -15.18 8.96
C THR A 96 9.95 -16.20 7.84
N GLY A 97 11.13 -16.78 7.65
CA GLY A 97 11.42 -17.75 6.59
C GLY A 97 11.83 -17.13 5.25
N MET A 98 11.75 -15.79 5.11
CA MET A 98 12.28 -15.09 3.93
C MET A 98 13.76 -14.83 4.09
N LEU A 99 14.60 -15.62 3.41
CA LEU A 99 16.04 -15.50 3.44
C LEU A 99 16.57 -14.72 2.22
N GLY A 100 17.74 -14.10 2.38
CA GLY A 100 18.44 -13.42 1.29
C GLY A 100 17.58 -12.37 0.60
N ASP A 101 17.42 -12.50 -0.71
CA ASP A 101 16.74 -11.52 -1.57
C ASP A 101 15.24 -11.41 -1.25
N TYR A 102 14.60 -12.53 -0.89
CA TYR A 102 13.20 -12.52 -0.43
C TYR A 102 13.04 -11.68 0.83
N GLY A 103 13.94 -11.85 1.81
CA GLY A 103 13.92 -11.07 3.05
C GLY A 103 14.15 -9.59 2.82
N ARG A 104 15.08 -9.23 1.92
CA ARG A 104 15.30 -7.82 1.54
C ARG A 104 14.06 -7.21 0.89
N GLY A 105 13.39 -7.95 -0.02
CA GLY A 105 12.15 -7.50 -0.64
C GLY A 105 11.01 -7.32 0.37
N ALA A 106 10.86 -8.28 1.28
CA ALA A 106 9.87 -8.24 2.35
C ALA A 106 10.06 -7.01 3.26
N SER A 107 11.31 -6.74 3.67
CA SER A 107 11.65 -5.56 4.47
C SER A 107 11.36 -4.26 3.71
N LEU A 108 11.66 -4.21 2.40
CA LEU A 108 11.37 -3.04 1.57
C LEU A 108 9.85 -2.76 1.50
N ILE A 109 9.02 -3.79 1.35
CA ILE A 109 7.56 -3.66 1.39
C ILE A 109 7.10 -3.11 2.74
N ASN A 110 7.67 -3.62 3.83
CA ASN A 110 7.35 -3.15 5.18
C ASN A 110 7.72 -1.67 5.37
N GLN A 111 8.90 -1.25 4.93
CA GLN A 111 9.35 0.15 4.97
C GLN A 111 8.46 1.07 4.12
N ALA A 112 8.06 0.62 2.93
CA ALA A 112 7.14 1.38 2.08
C ALA A 112 5.78 1.56 2.76
N ARG A 113 5.23 0.51 3.39
CA ARG A 113 4.00 0.60 4.19
C ARG A 113 4.13 1.61 5.32
N ASP A 114 5.22 1.57 6.08
CA ASP A 114 5.44 2.48 7.21
C ASP A 114 5.57 3.93 6.73
N SER A 115 6.21 4.15 5.57
CA SER A 115 6.29 5.47 4.94
C SER A 115 4.91 6.00 4.53
N MET A 116 4.07 5.13 3.95
CA MET A 116 2.68 5.49 3.61
C MET A 116 1.86 5.84 4.86
N GLN A 117 2.03 5.10 5.95
CA GLN A 117 1.37 5.40 7.22
C GLN A 117 1.78 6.78 7.76
N GLU A 118 3.07 7.10 7.69
CA GLU A 118 3.58 8.37 8.19
C GLU A 118 3.12 9.55 7.33
N MET A 119 3.09 9.38 6.00
CA MET A 119 2.53 10.39 5.10
C MET A 119 1.06 10.68 5.40
N GLU A 120 0.23 9.66 5.67
CA GLU A 120 -1.18 9.87 6.03
C GLU A 120 -1.32 10.61 7.35
N LYS A 121 -0.52 10.25 8.37
CA LYS A 121 -0.51 10.97 9.66
C LYS A 121 -0.09 12.44 9.48
N SER A 122 0.97 12.68 8.71
CA SER A 122 1.45 14.04 8.43
C SER A 122 0.38 14.85 7.69
N ALA A 123 -0.27 14.27 6.69
CA ALA A 123 -1.36 14.91 5.97
C ALA A 123 -2.56 15.20 6.89
N ALA A 124 -2.90 14.30 7.80
CA ALA A 124 -3.96 14.52 8.79
C ALA A 124 -3.63 15.69 9.73
N SER A 125 -2.40 15.74 10.26
CA SER A 125 -1.94 16.84 11.11
C SER A 125 -1.93 18.18 10.37
N ALA A 126 -1.46 18.20 9.12
CA ALA A 126 -1.46 19.40 8.28
C ALA A 126 -2.88 19.91 8.01
N ARG A 127 -3.86 19.01 7.78
CA ARG A 127 -5.27 19.38 7.62
C ARG A 127 -5.84 20.04 8.87
N ILE A 128 -5.49 19.54 10.06
CA ILE A 128 -5.92 20.14 11.34
C ILE A 128 -5.31 21.54 11.49
N GLN A 129 -4.01 21.69 11.24
CA GLN A 129 -3.34 22.99 11.32
C GLN A 129 -3.98 24.04 10.40
N VAL A 130 -4.26 23.66 9.15
CA VAL A 130 -4.92 24.56 8.19
C VAL A 130 -6.34 24.94 8.66
N ALA A 131 -7.07 24.02 9.30
CA ALA A 131 -8.38 24.32 9.87
C ALA A 131 -8.29 25.31 11.03
N ASP A 132 -7.30 25.16 11.92
CA ASP A 132 -7.08 26.08 13.04
C ASP A 132 -6.68 27.49 12.55
N GLU A 133 -5.80 27.57 11.55
CA GLU A 133 -5.40 28.84 10.92
C GLU A 133 -6.59 29.53 10.24
N LEU A 134 -7.45 28.75 9.56
CA LEU A 134 -8.67 29.25 8.96
C LEU A 134 -9.65 29.78 10.03
N GLU A 135 -9.84 29.04 11.13
CA GLU A 135 -10.70 29.47 12.24
C GLU A 135 -10.23 30.81 12.82
N GLN A 136 -8.93 30.95 13.08
CA GLN A 136 -8.35 32.19 13.59
C GLN A 136 -8.53 33.36 12.61
N ALA A 137 -8.27 33.12 11.32
CA ALA A 137 -8.45 34.14 10.29
C ALA A 137 -9.91 34.60 10.18
N VAL A 138 -10.86 33.66 10.19
CA VAL A 138 -12.29 33.96 10.16
C VAL A 138 -12.71 34.74 11.41
N SER A 139 -12.27 34.31 12.60
CA SER A 139 -12.56 35.00 13.86
C SER A 139 -12.05 36.45 13.85
N SER A 140 -10.83 36.68 13.35
CA SER A 140 -10.29 38.03 13.20
C SER A 140 -11.11 38.90 12.24
N VAL A 141 -11.49 38.35 11.07
CA VAL A 141 -12.32 39.06 10.10
C VAL A 141 -13.69 39.42 10.70
N VAL A 142 -14.34 38.49 11.40
CA VAL A 142 -15.61 38.75 12.08
C VAL A 142 -15.46 39.83 13.16
N GLY A 143 -14.39 39.80 13.94
CA GLY A 143 -14.08 40.82 14.94
C GLY A 143 -13.92 42.21 14.32
N ASN A 144 -13.19 42.31 13.20
CA ASN A 144 -13.03 43.57 12.47
C ASN A 144 -14.38 44.07 11.91
N ILE A 145 -15.19 43.18 11.32
CA ILE A 145 -16.52 43.53 10.82
C ILE A 145 -17.41 44.05 11.95
N ALA A 146 -17.39 43.41 13.12
CA ALA A 146 -18.17 43.84 14.28
C ALA A 146 -17.74 45.23 14.75
N ALA A 147 -16.43 45.51 14.82
CA ALA A 147 -15.91 46.82 15.16
C ALA A 147 -16.32 47.89 14.14
N THR A 148 -16.19 47.61 12.84
CA THR A 148 -16.63 48.54 11.78
C THR A 148 -18.14 48.78 11.80
N ALA A 149 -18.95 47.76 12.12
CA ALA A 149 -20.40 47.91 12.25
C ALA A 149 -20.77 48.82 13.43
N GLU A 150 -20.05 48.71 14.56
CA GLU A 150 -20.24 49.59 15.71
C GLU A 150 -19.85 51.04 15.39
N GLU A 151 -18.69 51.25 14.76
CA GLU A 151 -18.26 52.58 14.29
C GLU A 151 -19.27 53.20 13.32
N MET A 152 -19.81 52.40 12.39
CA MET A 152 -20.84 52.84 11.45
C MET A 152 -22.15 53.20 12.16
N ASN A 153 -22.52 52.46 13.20
CA ASN A 153 -23.69 52.77 14.02
C ASN A 153 -23.52 54.09 14.77
N VAL A 154 -22.35 54.33 15.37
CA VAL A 154 -22.01 55.62 16.02
C VAL A 154 -22.09 56.77 15.01
N ALA A 155 -21.45 56.63 13.85
CA ALA A 155 -21.46 57.66 12.81
C ALA A 155 -22.88 57.95 12.28
N ALA A 156 -23.75 56.94 12.20
CA ALA A 156 -25.15 57.12 11.81
C ALA A 156 -25.97 57.88 12.86
N LEU A 157 -25.73 57.64 14.16
CA LEU A 157 -26.37 58.36 15.25
C LEU A 157 -25.94 59.84 15.27
N GLU A 158 -24.64 60.12 15.16
CA GLU A 158 -24.12 61.49 15.06
C GLU A 158 -24.76 62.24 13.88
N MET A 159 -24.79 61.62 12.69
CA MET A 159 -25.42 62.19 11.51
C MET A 159 -26.91 62.48 11.70
N SER A 160 -27.64 61.63 12.43
CA SER A 160 -29.04 61.86 12.78
C SER A 160 -29.22 63.06 13.71
N ASP A 161 -28.33 63.21 14.70
CA ASP A 161 -28.33 64.34 15.62
C ASP A 161 -27.99 65.66 14.90
N GLU A 162 -26.96 65.67 14.05
CA GLU A 162 -26.62 66.82 13.21
C GLU A 162 -27.77 67.23 12.28
N ALA A 163 -28.42 66.26 11.62
CA ALA A 163 -29.56 66.54 10.75
C ALA A 163 -30.74 67.16 11.53
N THR A 164 -30.99 66.70 12.75
CA THR A 164 -32.02 67.25 13.64
C THR A 164 -31.67 68.67 14.08
N ALA A 165 -30.42 68.92 14.46
CA ALA A 165 -29.94 70.26 14.83
C ALA A 165 -30.05 71.25 13.66
N ALA A 166 -29.62 70.85 12.46
CA ALA A 166 -29.73 71.67 11.25
C ALA A 166 -31.20 72.00 10.90
N HIS A 167 -32.10 71.03 11.08
CA HIS A 167 -33.54 71.24 10.91
C HIS A 167 -34.09 72.26 11.93
N GLN A 168 -33.72 72.13 13.20
CA GLN A 168 -34.12 73.07 14.26
C GLN A 168 -33.65 74.50 13.96
N GLN A 169 -32.40 74.64 13.52
CA GLN A 169 -31.81 75.92 13.11
C GLN A 169 -32.55 76.53 11.92
N SER A 170 -32.91 75.71 10.92
CA SER A 170 -33.68 76.15 9.75
C SER A 170 -35.05 76.72 10.16
N ILE A 171 -35.75 76.08 11.11
CA ILE A 171 -37.00 76.60 11.67
C ILE A 171 -36.77 77.95 12.35
N SER A 172 -35.72 78.08 13.18
CA SER A 172 -35.45 79.35 13.86
C SER A 172 -35.15 80.51 12.90
N VAL A 173 -34.41 80.23 11.81
CA VAL A 173 -34.09 81.22 10.78
C VAL A 173 -35.34 81.60 9.99
N ALA A 174 -36.18 80.63 9.63
CA ALA A 174 -37.44 80.89 8.95
C ALA A 174 -38.38 81.76 9.81
N GLY A 175 -38.55 81.45 11.10
CA GLY A 175 -39.37 82.25 12.01
C GLY A 175 -38.82 83.65 12.29
N ALA A 176 -37.49 83.83 12.23
CA ALA A 176 -36.87 85.16 12.32
C ALA A 176 -37.05 85.98 11.03
N ALA A 177 -37.17 85.34 9.87
CA ALA A 177 -37.40 86.01 8.59
C ALA A 177 -38.87 86.45 8.39
N GLU A 178 -39.82 85.92 9.17
CA GLU A 178 -41.24 86.28 9.13
C GLU A 178 -41.61 87.47 10.05
N GLN A 179 -40.69 87.94 10.90
CA GLN A 179 -40.84 89.11 11.77
C GLN A 179 -40.31 90.39 11.12
#